data_AF-A0A7C4BLR0-F1
#
_entry.id   AF-A0A7C4BLR0-F1
#
_cell.length_a   1.000
_cell.length_b   1.000
_cell.length_c   1.000
_cell.angle_alpha   90.00
_cell.angle_beta   90.00
_cell.angle_gamma   90.00
#
_symmetry.space_group_name_H-M   'P 1'
#
loop_
_entity.id
_entity.type
_entity.pdbx_description
1 polymer ?
#
loop_
_entity_poly.entity_id
_entity_poly.type
_entity_poly.pdbx_seq_one_letter_code
_entity_poly.pdbx_strand_id
1 'polypeptide(L)'
;MLEEFFSELPEDGISELFKEKVPWAPLRFLKDFLFDTLPELPKGFPVDVPLREDLFITLEGEVITAKELEYVNGEYFLKGERVVGALVKAGAYFSGRRFYLGASAVVEPFAFLKEPAYIGDFSEVRHSAYIRGSVYVSKKAVVGHTTEVKNSIFFPEAKAAHFAYVGDSILGRNVNLGAGTKLANLKFYKREVLIKVGESSYKTGLKKFGAILGDNVQTGCNAVLQPGTLVGRNSVIFPAVVAGPGFIPQGSKIKNKRGF
;
A
#
# COMPACT_ATOMS: atom_id res chain seq x y z
N MET A 1 -10.15 -10.62 -17.24
CA MET A 1 -10.49 -9.67 -16.16
C MET A 1 -9.23 -9.04 -15.57
N LEU A 2 -8.20 -9.82 -15.18
CA LEU A 2 -6.96 -9.26 -14.62
C LEU A 2 -6.28 -8.19 -15.51
N GLU A 3 -6.17 -8.46 -16.80
CA GLU A 3 -5.55 -7.55 -17.79
C GLU A 3 -6.26 -6.20 -17.90
N GLU A 4 -7.55 -6.11 -17.56
CA GLU A 4 -8.29 -4.84 -17.55
C GLU A 4 -7.75 -3.85 -16.50
N PHE A 5 -7.09 -4.38 -15.46
CA PHE A 5 -6.54 -3.62 -14.35
C PHE A 5 -5.03 -3.49 -14.47
N PHE A 6 -4.34 -4.59 -14.74
CA PHE A 6 -2.87 -4.63 -14.64
C PHE A 6 -2.26 -5.03 -15.97
N SER A 7 -1.40 -4.15 -16.49
CA SER A 7 -0.57 -4.42 -17.67
C SER A 7 0.48 -5.49 -17.40
N GLU A 8 0.99 -5.50 -16.18
CA GLU A 8 1.99 -6.44 -15.67
C GLU A 8 1.80 -6.61 -14.16
N LEU A 9 2.14 -7.78 -13.62
CA LEU A 9 2.19 -8.04 -12.19
C LEU A 9 3.58 -7.70 -11.62
N PRO A 10 3.70 -7.31 -10.33
CA PRO A 10 5.00 -6.99 -9.74
C PRO A 10 5.99 -8.15 -9.94
N GLU A 11 7.26 -7.84 -10.21
CA GLU A 11 8.31 -8.81 -10.57
C GLU A 11 8.85 -9.59 -9.35
N ASP A 12 8.06 -9.68 -8.29
CA ASP A 12 8.42 -10.29 -7.01
C ASP A 12 7.40 -11.36 -6.61
N GLY A 13 7.63 -11.98 -5.44
CA GLY A 13 6.84 -13.11 -4.96
C GLY A 13 5.33 -12.83 -4.82
N ILE A 14 4.89 -11.57 -4.72
CA ILE A 14 3.46 -11.25 -4.58
C ILE A 14 2.64 -11.63 -5.82
N SER A 15 3.29 -11.71 -6.99
CA SER A 15 2.65 -12.11 -8.26
C SER A 15 2.02 -13.50 -8.20
N GLU A 16 2.55 -14.38 -7.34
CA GLU A 16 2.02 -15.72 -7.14
C GLU A 16 0.58 -15.74 -6.62
N LEU A 17 0.14 -14.69 -5.93
CA LEU A 17 -1.21 -14.59 -5.40
C LEU A 17 -2.28 -14.34 -6.49
N PHE A 18 -1.86 -14.04 -7.72
CA PHE A 18 -2.76 -13.72 -8.85
C PHE A 18 -3.05 -14.93 -9.77
N LYS A 19 -2.64 -16.15 -9.39
CA LYS A 19 -2.83 -17.40 -10.17
C LYS A 19 -4.28 -17.65 -10.59
N GLU A 20 -5.26 -17.23 -9.79
CA GLU A 20 -6.69 -17.37 -10.11
C GLU A 20 -7.22 -16.43 -11.21
N LYS A 21 -6.39 -15.51 -11.72
CA LYS A 21 -6.76 -14.50 -12.76
C LYS A 21 -7.96 -13.60 -12.39
N VAL A 22 -8.30 -13.55 -11.10
CA VAL A 22 -9.27 -12.66 -10.49
C VAL A 22 -8.52 -11.54 -9.77
N PRO A 23 -8.78 -10.26 -10.06
CA PRO A 23 -7.89 -9.18 -9.63
C PRO A 23 -7.90 -8.93 -8.12
N TRP A 24 -8.88 -9.44 -7.37
CA TRP A 24 -8.95 -9.34 -5.92
C TRP A 24 -8.61 -10.63 -5.16
N ALA A 25 -8.35 -11.73 -5.86
CA ALA A 25 -7.99 -13.00 -5.24
C ALA A 25 -6.85 -12.87 -4.21
N PRO A 26 -5.78 -12.08 -4.45
CA PRO A 26 -4.69 -11.92 -3.49
C PRO A 26 -5.10 -11.46 -2.10
N LEU A 27 -6.16 -10.64 -1.98
CA LEU A 27 -6.60 -10.11 -0.70
C LEU A 27 -7.05 -11.20 0.30
N ARG A 28 -7.40 -12.39 -0.20
CA ARG A 28 -7.76 -13.54 0.65
C ARG A 28 -6.54 -14.20 1.29
N PHE A 29 -5.40 -14.15 0.63
CA PHE A 29 -4.19 -14.93 0.98
C PHE A 29 -3.04 -14.05 1.47
N LEU A 30 -3.16 -12.73 1.33
CA LEU A 30 -2.11 -11.77 1.64
C LEU A 30 -1.55 -11.92 3.06
N LYS A 31 -2.40 -12.20 4.04
CA LYS A 31 -1.96 -12.37 5.42
C LYS A 31 -0.98 -13.52 5.55
N ASP A 32 -1.40 -14.72 5.12
CA ASP A 32 -0.61 -15.94 5.27
C ASP A 32 0.67 -15.82 4.44
N PHE A 33 0.57 -15.32 3.22
CA PHE A 33 1.72 -15.02 2.37
C PHE A 33 2.76 -14.14 3.07
N LEU A 34 2.37 -13.02 3.70
CA LEU A 34 3.34 -12.15 4.37
C LEU A 34 3.93 -12.78 5.64
N PHE A 35 3.16 -13.54 6.41
CA PHE A 35 3.72 -14.23 7.57
C PHE A 35 4.71 -15.33 7.17
N ASP A 36 4.46 -16.01 6.04
CA ASP A 36 5.31 -17.11 5.55
C ASP A 36 6.58 -16.61 4.86
N THR A 37 6.56 -15.39 4.29
CA THR A 37 7.65 -14.89 3.43
C THR A 37 8.49 -13.79 4.06
N LEU A 38 7.96 -13.00 5.01
CA LEU A 38 8.70 -11.88 5.57
C LEU A 38 9.69 -12.31 6.65
N PRO A 39 10.91 -11.72 6.65
CA PRO A 39 11.86 -11.91 7.75
C PRO A 39 11.35 -11.25 9.04
N GLU A 40 12.03 -11.54 10.15
CA GLU A 40 11.90 -10.71 11.36
C GLU A 40 12.89 -9.55 11.30
N LEU A 41 12.48 -8.41 11.86
CA LEU A 41 13.40 -7.34 12.20
C LEU A 41 14.53 -7.87 13.08
N PRO A 42 15.77 -7.33 12.93
CA PRO A 42 16.92 -7.76 13.73
C PRO A 42 16.61 -7.73 15.24
N LYS A 43 17.22 -8.64 16.01
CA LYS A 43 16.93 -8.77 17.46
C LYS A 43 17.13 -7.44 18.21
N GLY A 44 18.13 -6.66 17.84
CA GLY A 44 18.46 -5.36 18.43
C GLY A 44 17.55 -4.21 18.01
N PHE A 45 16.66 -4.39 17.03
CA PHE A 45 15.74 -3.34 16.62
C PHE A 45 14.61 -3.16 17.67
N PRO A 46 14.33 -1.93 18.15
CA PRO A 46 13.27 -1.69 19.12
C PRO A 46 11.88 -1.92 18.52
N VAL A 47 11.04 -2.66 19.23
CA VAL A 47 9.64 -2.92 18.87
C VAL A 47 8.74 -2.66 20.08
N ASP A 48 7.48 -2.35 19.80
CA ASP A 48 6.45 -1.99 20.79
C ASP A 48 6.81 -0.79 21.69
N VAL A 49 7.72 0.06 21.21
CA VAL A 49 8.10 1.34 21.77
C VAL A 49 8.40 2.33 20.65
N PRO A 50 8.15 3.64 20.82
CA PRO A 50 8.62 4.64 19.85
C PRO A 50 10.16 4.65 19.77
N LEU A 51 10.71 4.74 18.56
CA LEU A 51 12.14 4.89 18.36
C LEU A 51 12.66 6.19 18.98
N ARG A 52 13.81 6.14 19.66
CA ARG A 52 14.41 7.29 20.34
C ARG A 52 15.35 8.11 19.47
N GLU A 53 15.90 7.50 18.43
CA GLU A 53 16.81 8.12 17.47
C GLU A 53 16.59 7.52 16.07
N ASP A 54 17.15 8.17 15.05
CA ASP A 54 17.11 7.67 13.68
C ASP A 54 17.98 6.41 13.56
N LEU A 55 17.40 5.33 13.04
CA LEU A 55 18.06 4.05 12.81
C LEU A 55 18.13 3.75 11.32
N PHE A 56 19.18 3.07 10.91
CA PHE A 56 19.35 2.51 9.59
C PHE A 56 19.43 0.99 9.69
N ILE A 57 18.58 0.29 8.96
CA ILE A 57 18.57 -1.18 8.93
C ILE A 57 19.15 -1.63 7.60
N THR A 58 20.30 -2.29 7.60
CA THR A 58 20.90 -2.80 6.35
C THR A 58 20.10 -3.98 5.80
N LEU A 59 20.27 -4.29 4.51
CA LEU A 59 19.64 -5.46 3.90
C LEU A 59 20.16 -6.78 4.49
N GLU A 60 21.37 -6.76 5.05
CA GLU A 60 22.01 -7.88 5.75
C GLU A 60 21.50 -8.05 7.19
N GLY A 61 20.66 -7.12 7.67
CA GLY A 61 20.04 -7.20 9.00
C GLY A 61 20.85 -6.56 10.13
N GLU A 62 21.75 -5.64 9.82
CA GLU A 62 22.44 -4.83 10.82
C GLU A 62 21.62 -3.58 11.17
N VAL A 63 21.65 -3.16 12.43
CA VAL A 63 21.00 -1.93 12.91
C VAL A 63 22.08 -0.94 13.28
N ILE A 64 22.14 0.17 12.55
CA ILE A 64 23.14 1.22 12.68
C ILE A 64 22.43 2.50 13.12
N THR A 65 23.04 3.29 14.00
CA THR A 65 22.51 4.62 14.28
C THR A 65 22.75 5.53 13.09
N ALA A 66 21.73 6.26 12.62
CA ALA A 66 21.89 7.11 11.43
C ALA A 66 22.94 8.23 11.60
N LYS A 67 23.27 8.63 12.84
CA LYS A 67 24.34 9.61 13.15
C LYS A 67 25.75 9.11 12.80
N GLU A 68 25.93 7.80 12.64
CA GLU A 68 27.20 7.17 12.27
C GLU A 68 27.38 7.11 10.74
N LEU A 69 26.34 7.46 9.98
CA LEU A 69 26.31 7.39 8.53
C LEU A 69 26.59 8.73 7.88
N GLU A 70 27.36 8.69 6.80
CA GLU A 70 27.50 9.80 5.86
C GLU A 70 26.49 9.61 4.73
N TYR A 71 25.80 10.68 4.33
CA TYR A 71 24.88 10.66 3.19
C TYR A 71 25.45 11.51 2.05
N VAL A 72 25.84 10.86 0.96
CA VAL A 72 26.52 11.49 -0.18
C VAL A 72 25.84 11.04 -1.47
N ASN A 73 25.40 11.99 -2.30
CA ASN A 73 24.82 11.73 -3.62
C ASN A 73 23.67 10.69 -3.65
N GLY A 74 22.86 10.62 -2.60
CA GLY A 74 21.75 9.68 -2.54
C GLY A 74 22.05 8.35 -1.85
N GLU A 75 23.30 8.12 -1.43
CA GLU A 75 23.77 6.85 -0.86
C GLU A 75 24.29 7.04 0.57
N TYR A 76 24.21 5.99 1.38
CA TYR A 76 24.70 5.97 2.76
C TYR A 76 26.05 5.26 2.84
N PHE A 77 26.95 5.80 3.66
CA PHE A 77 28.28 5.25 3.89
C PHE A 77 28.55 5.11 5.40
N LEU A 78 29.14 3.98 5.79
CA LEU A 78 29.66 3.75 7.14
C LEU A 78 31.18 3.59 7.04
N LYS A 79 31.94 4.50 7.66
CA LYS A 79 33.42 4.47 7.64
C LYS A 79 34.01 4.39 6.22
N GLY A 80 33.39 5.07 5.26
CA GLY A 80 33.82 5.11 3.85
C GLY A 80 33.32 3.94 2.99
N GLU A 81 32.66 2.93 3.56
CA GLU A 81 32.06 1.83 2.82
C GLU A 81 30.57 2.10 2.57
N ARG A 82 30.10 1.87 1.34
CA ARG A 82 28.69 2.02 1.00
C ARG A 82 27.86 0.96 1.72
N VAL A 83 26.79 1.40 2.38
CA VAL A 83 25.79 0.53 3.01
C VAL A 83 24.44 0.69 2.32
N VAL A 84 23.69 -0.40 2.21
CA VAL A 84 22.36 -0.42 1.57
C VAL A 84 21.34 -0.91 2.60
N GLY A 85 20.23 -0.19 2.71
CA GLY A 85 19.24 -0.45 3.75
C GLY A 85 18.14 0.60 3.79
N ALA A 86 17.32 0.53 4.83
CA ALA A 86 16.20 1.43 5.06
C ALA A 86 16.50 2.41 6.20
N LEU A 87 16.07 3.65 6.04
CA LEU A 87 16.12 4.67 7.09
C LEU A 87 14.80 4.71 7.85
N VAL A 88 14.86 4.54 9.16
CA VAL A 88 13.72 4.62 10.07
C VAL A 88 13.94 5.78 11.03
N LYS A 89 13.10 6.80 10.92
CA LYS A 89 13.22 8.04 11.70
C LYS A 89 12.73 7.87 13.13
N ALA A 90 13.31 8.66 14.04
CA ALA A 90 12.90 8.73 15.43
C ALA A 90 11.39 8.99 15.57
N GLY A 91 10.77 8.39 16.59
CA GLY A 91 9.33 8.46 16.84
C GLY A 91 8.49 7.47 16.04
N ALA A 92 9.01 6.82 15.00
CA ALA A 92 8.32 5.70 14.35
C ALA A 92 8.06 4.56 15.36
N TYR A 93 6.95 3.84 15.18
CA TYR A 93 6.53 2.76 16.06
C TYR A 93 6.26 1.50 15.25
N PHE A 94 6.91 0.40 15.63
CA PHE A 94 6.69 -0.93 15.05
C PHE A 94 6.04 -1.83 16.08
N SER A 95 4.88 -2.40 15.75
CA SER A 95 4.20 -3.39 16.59
C SER A 95 4.34 -4.77 15.96
N GLY A 96 5.05 -5.66 16.66
CA GLY A 96 5.50 -6.94 16.12
C GLY A 96 6.86 -6.86 15.42
N ARG A 97 7.26 -7.94 14.75
CA ARG A 97 8.59 -8.12 14.15
C ARG A 97 8.59 -8.53 12.68
N ARG A 98 7.46 -8.99 12.12
CA ARG A 98 7.38 -9.43 10.72
C ARG A 98 7.32 -8.23 9.77
N PHE A 99 8.50 -7.75 9.37
CA PHE A 99 8.63 -6.63 8.45
C PHE A 99 9.77 -6.87 7.47
N TYR A 100 9.57 -6.41 6.25
CA TYR A 100 10.65 -6.20 5.29
C TYR A 100 10.73 -4.72 4.98
N LEU A 101 11.94 -4.14 5.07
CA LEU A 101 12.22 -2.77 4.66
C LEU A 101 13.30 -2.82 3.58
N GLY A 102 12.94 -2.39 2.37
CA GLY A 102 13.78 -2.46 1.18
C GLY A 102 14.86 -1.39 1.11
N ALA A 103 15.68 -1.48 0.08
CA ALA A 103 16.78 -0.55 -0.16
C ALA A 103 16.27 0.88 -0.32
N SER A 104 16.86 1.82 0.42
CA SER A 104 16.47 3.24 0.42
C SER A 104 15.00 3.50 0.80
N ALA A 105 14.31 2.53 1.42
CA ALA A 105 13.01 2.79 1.99
C ALA A 105 13.13 3.76 3.16
N VAL A 106 12.15 4.65 3.32
CA VAL A 106 12.13 5.63 4.41
C VAL A 106 10.84 5.51 5.20
N VAL A 107 10.98 5.37 6.51
CA VAL A 107 9.87 5.47 7.47
C VAL A 107 10.06 6.75 8.28
N GLU A 108 9.16 7.70 8.09
CA GLU A 108 9.19 9.02 8.71
C GLU A 108 8.69 9.02 10.16
N PRO A 109 8.93 10.11 10.92
CA PRO A 109 8.53 10.19 12.32
C PRO A 109 7.05 9.91 12.56
N PHE A 110 6.77 9.25 13.69
CA PHE A 110 5.43 8.95 14.18
C PHE A 110 4.57 8.07 13.27
N ALA A 111 5.14 7.52 12.19
CA ALA A 111 4.48 6.43 11.46
C ALA A 111 4.30 5.23 12.41
N PHE A 112 3.09 4.67 12.42
CA PHE A 112 2.75 3.49 13.19
C PHE A 112 2.57 2.30 12.25
N LEU A 113 3.40 1.28 12.38
CA LEU A 113 3.37 0.09 11.54
C LEU A 113 3.05 -1.13 12.41
N LYS A 114 1.95 -1.83 12.09
CA LYS A 114 1.66 -3.17 12.64
C LYS A 114 2.05 -4.24 11.64
N GLU A 115 2.60 -5.32 12.17
CA GLU A 115 2.94 -6.49 11.37
C GLU A 115 1.69 -7.22 10.82
N PRO A 116 1.84 -7.99 9.73
CA PRO A 116 3.02 -8.03 8.85
C PRO A 116 2.96 -6.92 7.79
N ALA A 117 4.11 -6.30 7.49
CA ALA A 117 4.18 -5.32 6.41
C ALA A 117 5.48 -5.42 5.57
N TYR A 118 5.30 -5.41 4.25
CA TYR A 118 6.38 -5.31 3.28
C TYR A 118 6.46 -3.87 2.77
N ILE A 119 7.62 -3.23 2.94
CA ILE A 119 7.91 -1.86 2.53
C ILE A 119 9.09 -1.92 1.55
N GLY A 120 8.80 -1.89 0.25
CA GLY A 120 9.76 -2.17 -0.81
C GLY A 120 10.78 -1.05 -1.07
N ASP A 121 11.69 -1.29 -2.00
CA ASP A 121 12.79 -0.38 -2.30
C ASP A 121 12.30 1.02 -2.69
N PHE A 122 12.98 2.05 -2.19
CA PHE A 122 12.68 3.47 -2.45
C PHE A 122 11.25 3.89 -2.07
N SER A 123 10.53 3.09 -1.29
CA SER A 123 9.18 3.44 -0.83
C SER A 123 9.24 4.36 0.37
N GLU A 124 8.17 5.13 0.55
CA GLU A 124 8.05 6.09 1.65
C GLU A 124 6.83 5.75 2.50
N VAL A 125 7.04 5.61 3.80
CA VAL A 125 5.98 5.62 4.82
C VAL A 125 6.11 6.94 5.57
N ARG A 126 5.26 7.89 5.21
CA ARG A 126 5.39 9.29 5.64
C ARG A 126 4.84 9.53 7.04
N HIS A 127 5.10 10.74 7.52
CA HIS A 127 4.78 11.21 8.85
C HIS A 127 3.36 10.85 9.28
N SER A 128 3.23 10.21 10.45
CA SER A 128 1.95 9.80 11.04
C SER A 128 1.09 8.84 10.17
N ALA A 129 1.67 8.16 9.18
CA ALA A 129 0.97 7.08 8.48
C ALA A 129 0.60 5.95 9.45
N TYR A 130 -0.52 5.27 9.20
CA TYR A 130 -0.94 4.12 9.99
C TYR A 130 -1.10 2.86 9.14
N ILE A 131 -0.18 1.92 9.28
CA ILE A 131 -0.18 0.63 8.58
C ILE A 131 -0.65 -0.46 9.53
N ARG A 132 -1.65 -1.26 9.12
CA ARG A 132 -2.17 -2.36 9.93
C ARG A 132 -2.75 -3.53 9.16
N GLY A 133 -2.98 -4.65 9.86
CA GLY A 133 -3.39 -5.87 9.19
C GLY A 133 -2.23 -6.38 8.34
N SER A 134 -2.47 -6.70 7.07
CA SER A 134 -1.42 -7.24 6.19
C SER A 134 -1.19 -6.31 4.99
N VAL A 135 -0.06 -5.62 4.92
CA VAL A 135 0.14 -4.56 3.91
C VAL A 135 1.38 -4.83 3.08
N TYR A 136 1.24 -4.70 1.77
CA TYR A 136 2.33 -4.83 0.82
C TYR A 136 2.49 -3.53 0.05
N VAL A 137 3.63 -2.87 0.20
CA VAL A 137 3.99 -1.61 -0.47
C VAL A 137 5.18 -1.88 -1.39
N SER A 138 4.94 -1.95 -2.70
CA SER A 138 6.00 -2.25 -3.67
C SER A 138 6.98 -1.08 -3.86
N LYS A 139 7.97 -1.28 -4.73
CA LYS A 139 9.04 -0.30 -4.99
C LYS A 139 8.49 1.08 -5.35
N LYS A 140 9.09 2.13 -4.79
CA LYS A 140 8.75 3.56 -5.02
C LYS A 140 7.30 3.94 -4.70
N ALA A 141 6.53 3.08 -4.05
CA ALA A 141 5.18 3.41 -3.62
C ALA A 141 5.21 4.30 -2.37
N VAL A 142 4.13 5.04 -2.15
CA VAL A 142 4.05 6.03 -1.06
C VAL A 142 2.80 5.79 -0.22
N VAL A 143 3.02 5.51 1.06
CA VAL A 143 2.01 5.62 2.10
C VAL A 143 2.18 6.97 2.79
N GLY A 144 1.24 7.86 2.54
CA GLY A 144 1.38 9.27 2.82
C GLY A 144 1.07 9.75 4.23
N HIS A 145 1.14 11.07 4.40
CA HIS A 145 0.88 11.73 5.67
C HIS A 145 -0.54 11.43 6.17
N THR A 146 -0.64 10.88 7.38
CA THR A 146 -1.91 10.49 8.03
C THR A 146 -2.79 9.62 7.12
N THR A 147 -2.16 8.85 6.24
CA THR A 147 -2.84 7.83 5.44
C THR A 147 -2.90 6.55 6.26
N GLU A 148 -4.11 5.99 6.38
CA GLU A 148 -4.31 4.66 6.98
C GLU A 148 -4.40 3.61 5.87
N VAL A 149 -3.58 2.57 5.97
CA VAL A 149 -3.59 1.42 5.07
C VAL A 149 -3.84 0.14 5.86
N LYS A 150 -4.80 -0.66 5.39
CA LYS A 150 -5.16 -1.93 5.98
C LYS A 150 -5.34 -3.00 4.92
N ASN A 151 -4.71 -4.17 5.09
CA ASN A 151 -4.97 -5.36 4.26
C ASN A 151 -4.87 -5.09 2.75
N SER A 152 -3.87 -4.34 2.30
CA SER A 152 -3.86 -3.79 0.93
C SER A 152 -2.52 -3.95 0.24
N ILE A 153 -2.56 -3.95 -1.09
CA ILE A 153 -1.40 -4.15 -1.97
C ILE A 153 -1.23 -2.90 -2.83
N PHE A 154 -0.04 -2.32 -2.82
CA PHE A 154 0.36 -1.21 -3.67
C PHE A 154 1.39 -1.75 -4.66
N PHE A 155 1.10 -1.65 -5.94
CA PHE A 155 2.05 -1.94 -7.01
C PHE A 155 3.09 -0.82 -7.14
N PRO A 156 4.14 -1.01 -7.96
CA PRO A 156 5.19 -0.03 -8.11
C PRO A 156 4.66 1.39 -8.36
N GLU A 157 5.25 2.36 -7.67
CA GLU A 157 4.94 3.80 -7.83
C GLU A 157 3.50 4.22 -7.49
N ALA A 158 2.70 3.35 -6.86
CA ALA A 158 1.36 3.70 -6.36
C ALA A 158 1.43 4.63 -5.14
N LYS A 159 0.58 5.65 -5.09
CA LYS A 159 0.66 6.74 -4.10
C LYS A 159 -0.68 6.98 -3.43
N ALA A 160 -0.70 6.88 -2.11
CA ALA A 160 -1.77 7.37 -1.24
C ALA A 160 -1.20 8.49 -0.35
N ALA A 161 -0.81 9.60 -0.98
CA ALA A 161 0.15 10.55 -0.42
C ALA A 161 -0.36 11.43 0.73
N HIS A 162 -1.68 11.63 0.86
CA HIS A 162 -2.24 12.55 1.86
C HIS A 162 -3.63 12.13 2.33
N PHE A 163 -3.82 11.96 3.65
CA PHE A 163 -5.11 11.85 4.33
C PHE A 163 -6.05 10.76 3.76
N ALA A 164 -5.49 9.68 3.22
CA ALA A 164 -6.26 8.63 2.56
C ALA A 164 -6.62 7.49 3.53
N TYR A 165 -7.70 6.78 3.23
CA TYR A 165 -7.99 5.48 3.84
C TYR A 165 -8.00 4.42 2.74
N VAL A 166 -7.15 3.40 2.88
CA VAL A 166 -6.98 2.31 1.91
C VAL A 166 -7.21 0.99 2.62
N GLY A 167 -8.44 0.49 2.60
CA GLY A 167 -8.82 -0.76 3.27
C GLY A 167 -9.12 -1.89 2.29
N ASP A 168 -8.51 -3.06 2.50
CA ASP A 168 -8.78 -4.29 1.73
C ASP A 168 -8.82 -4.04 0.20
N SER A 169 -7.78 -3.39 -0.33
CA SER A 169 -7.73 -2.84 -1.69
C SER A 169 -6.43 -3.19 -2.43
N ILE A 170 -6.45 -3.12 -3.76
CA ILE A 170 -5.25 -3.23 -4.61
C ILE A 170 -5.14 -1.99 -5.47
N LEU A 171 -3.98 -1.32 -5.41
CA LEU A 171 -3.64 -0.16 -6.22
C LEU A 171 -2.60 -0.61 -7.26
N GLY A 172 -2.95 -0.52 -8.54
CA GLY A 172 -2.07 -0.78 -9.67
C GLY A 172 -0.92 0.23 -9.79
N ARG A 173 -0.08 0.03 -10.80
CA ARG A 173 1.12 0.86 -11.00
C ARG A 173 0.75 2.30 -11.24
N ASN A 174 1.56 3.22 -10.72
CA ASN A 174 1.37 4.66 -10.90
C ASN A 174 -0.02 5.19 -10.50
N VAL A 175 -0.79 4.42 -9.71
CA VAL A 175 -2.04 4.92 -9.15
C VAL A 175 -1.72 6.09 -8.25
N ASN A 176 -2.49 7.16 -8.35
CA ASN A 176 -2.32 8.30 -7.45
C ASN A 176 -3.68 8.68 -6.87
N LEU A 177 -3.76 8.59 -5.55
CA LEU A 177 -4.93 8.98 -4.82
C LEU A 177 -4.84 10.46 -4.44
N GLY A 178 -5.77 11.24 -4.97
CA GLY A 178 -5.95 12.63 -4.55
C GLY A 178 -6.17 12.72 -3.05
N ALA A 179 -5.71 13.84 -2.45
CA ALA A 179 -5.74 14.02 -1.01
C ALA A 179 -7.13 13.77 -0.43
N GLY A 180 -7.20 12.98 0.63
CA GLY A 180 -8.47 12.66 1.25
C GLY A 180 -9.29 11.60 0.51
N THR A 181 -8.73 10.80 -0.40
CA THR A 181 -9.48 9.69 -1.02
C THR A 181 -9.77 8.57 -0.02
N LYS A 182 -11.00 8.04 -0.02
CA LYS A 182 -11.42 6.94 0.87
C LYS A 182 -11.82 5.72 0.04
N LEU A 183 -11.14 4.60 0.27
CA LEU A 183 -11.52 3.29 -0.24
C LEU A 183 -12.26 2.53 0.87
N ALA A 184 -13.58 2.73 0.95
CA ALA A 184 -14.40 2.13 1.99
C ALA A 184 -14.49 0.62 1.79
N ASN A 185 -14.31 -0.15 2.86
CA ASN A 185 -14.17 -1.62 2.77
C ASN A 185 -15.28 -2.42 3.45
N LEU A 186 -16.26 -1.79 4.12
CA LEU A 186 -17.29 -2.50 4.86
C LEU A 186 -18.69 -2.02 4.46
N LYS A 187 -19.56 -2.96 4.09
CA LYS A 187 -20.98 -2.69 3.87
C LYS A 187 -21.74 -2.59 5.19
N PHE A 188 -22.81 -1.81 5.24
CA PHE A 188 -23.64 -1.62 6.45
C PHE A 188 -24.10 -2.95 7.07
N TYR A 189 -24.58 -3.89 6.26
CA TYR A 189 -25.08 -5.18 6.74
C TYR A 189 -23.99 -6.25 6.94
N LYS A 190 -22.70 -5.88 6.81
CA LYS A 190 -21.52 -6.74 7.05
C LYS A 190 -21.56 -8.11 6.33
N ARG A 191 -22.26 -8.18 5.20
CA ARG A 191 -22.34 -9.35 4.32
C ARG A 191 -21.12 -9.39 3.40
N GLU A 192 -20.91 -10.56 2.78
CA GLU A 192 -19.96 -10.71 1.69
C GLU A 192 -20.16 -9.65 0.61
N VAL A 193 -19.06 -9.10 0.08
CA VAL A 193 -19.10 -8.17 -1.04
C VAL A 193 -19.27 -8.98 -2.34
N LEU A 194 -20.33 -8.67 -3.08
CA LEU A 194 -20.55 -9.17 -4.42
C LEU A 194 -20.15 -8.10 -5.42
N ILE A 195 -19.45 -8.50 -6.49
CA ILE A 195 -19.07 -7.65 -7.60
C ILE A 195 -20.05 -7.87 -8.74
N LYS A 196 -20.67 -6.80 -9.23
CA LYS A 196 -21.52 -6.85 -10.43
C LYS A 196 -20.75 -6.34 -11.65
N VAL A 197 -20.76 -7.14 -12.72
CA VAL A 197 -20.17 -6.79 -14.02
C VAL A 197 -21.18 -7.16 -15.10
N GLY A 198 -21.80 -6.16 -15.72
CA GLY A 198 -22.96 -6.38 -16.59
C GLY A 198 -24.07 -7.13 -15.86
N GLU A 199 -24.54 -8.23 -16.45
CA GLU A 199 -25.56 -9.11 -15.87
C GLU A 199 -24.98 -10.16 -14.91
N SER A 200 -23.66 -10.28 -14.85
CA SER A 200 -22.98 -11.26 -14.00
C SER A 200 -22.71 -10.72 -12.60
N SER A 201 -22.78 -11.61 -11.61
CA SER A 201 -22.45 -11.32 -10.22
C SER A 201 -21.43 -12.32 -9.68
N TYR A 202 -20.32 -11.82 -9.15
CA TYR A 202 -19.21 -12.60 -8.64
C TYR A 202 -19.13 -12.50 -7.12
N LYS A 203 -18.95 -13.65 -6.46
CA LYS A 203 -18.64 -13.76 -5.04
C LYS A 203 -17.16 -13.47 -4.80
N THR A 204 -16.86 -12.62 -3.82
CA THR A 204 -15.46 -12.28 -3.50
C THR A 204 -14.86 -13.21 -2.44
N GLY A 205 -15.70 -13.89 -1.66
CA GLY A 205 -15.30 -14.57 -0.43
C GLY A 205 -14.94 -13.61 0.72
N LEU A 206 -15.15 -12.30 0.55
CA LEU A 206 -14.64 -11.27 1.46
C LEU A 206 -15.79 -10.45 2.06
N LYS A 207 -15.89 -10.42 3.39
CA LYS A 207 -16.79 -9.51 4.12
C LYS A 207 -16.28 -8.07 4.13
N LYS A 208 -14.97 -7.89 4.07
CA LYS A 208 -14.31 -6.59 3.92
C LYS A 208 -13.60 -6.55 2.58
N PHE A 209 -13.94 -5.57 1.75
CA PHE A 209 -13.40 -5.39 0.40
C PHE A 209 -13.54 -3.92 0.04
N GLY A 210 -12.44 -3.25 -0.25
CA GLY A 210 -12.41 -1.86 -0.69
C GLY A 210 -12.56 -1.73 -2.19
N ALA A 211 -11.46 -1.40 -2.87
CA ALA A 211 -11.44 -1.19 -4.30
C ALA A 211 -10.24 -1.86 -4.99
N ILE A 212 -10.41 -2.17 -6.27
CA ILE A 212 -9.32 -2.55 -7.16
C ILE A 212 -9.14 -1.42 -8.15
N LEU A 213 -7.97 -0.77 -8.13
CA LEU A 213 -7.61 0.29 -9.05
C LEU A 213 -6.56 -0.24 -10.02
N GLY A 214 -6.87 -0.22 -11.30
CA GLY A 214 -5.92 -0.57 -12.34
C GLY A 214 -4.79 0.44 -12.48
N ASP A 215 -3.81 0.11 -13.31
CA ASP A 215 -2.65 0.94 -13.56
C ASP A 215 -3.05 2.35 -14.03
N ASN A 216 -2.29 3.34 -13.59
CA ASN A 216 -2.45 4.76 -13.91
C ASN A 216 -3.81 5.37 -13.52
N VAL A 217 -4.60 4.71 -12.66
CA VAL A 217 -5.83 5.31 -12.14
C VAL A 217 -5.52 6.52 -11.28
N GLN A 218 -6.23 7.61 -11.53
CA GLN A 218 -6.11 8.87 -10.77
C GLN A 218 -7.42 9.15 -10.05
N THR A 219 -7.38 9.43 -8.75
CA THR A 219 -8.54 9.96 -8.04
C THR A 219 -8.31 11.44 -7.71
N GLY A 220 -9.36 12.24 -7.81
CA GLY A 220 -9.35 13.62 -7.34
C GLY A 220 -9.50 13.69 -5.82
N CYS A 221 -9.20 14.86 -5.26
CA CYS A 221 -9.30 15.07 -3.82
C CYS A 221 -10.70 14.73 -3.29
N ASN A 222 -10.75 14.09 -2.12
CA ASN A 222 -11.97 13.67 -1.45
C ASN A 222 -12.90 12.75 -2.28
N ALA A 223 -12.37 12.04 -3.28
CA ALA A 223 -13.12 10.96 -3.91
C ALA A 223 -13.39 9.84 -2.90
N VAL A 224 -14.56 9.19 -3.01
CA VAL A 224 -14.93 8.04 -2.20
C VAL A 224 -15.27 6.88 -3.11
N LEU A 225 -14.63 5.74 -2.90
CA LEU A 225 -14.93 4.51 -3.60
C LEU A 225 -15.61 3.55 -2.62
N GLN A 226 -16.78 3.05 -3.03
CA GLN A 226 -17.59 2.17 -2.20
C GLN A 226 -17.03 0.73 -2.15
N PRO A 227 -17.42 -0.08 -1.16
CA PRO A 227 -16.99 -1.47 -1.08
C PRO A 227 -17.36 -2.25 -2.34
N GLY A 228 -16.35 -2.76 -3.06
CA GLY A 228 -16.53 -3.50 -4.31
C GLY A 228 -16.40 -2.66 -5.58
N THR A 229 -15.82 -1.46 -5.52
CA THR A 229 -15.53 -0.66 -6.72
C THR A 229 -14.31 -1.21 -7.44
N LEU A 230 -14.46 -1.53 -8.73
CA LEU A 230 -13.38 -1.97 -9.61
C LEU A 230 -13.19 -0.91 -10.70
N VAL A 231 -12.00 -0.31 -10.77
CA VAL A 231 -11.67 0.74 -11.74
C VAL A 231 -10.59 0.22 -12.69
N GLY A 232 -10.94 0.05 -13.97
CA GLY A 232 -10.00 -0.34 -15.02
C GLY A 232 -8.92 0.73 -15.22
N ARG A 233 -7.78 0.30 -15.78
CA ARG A 233 -6.59 1.15 -15.96
C ARG A 233 -6.86 2.45 -16.73
N ASN A 234 -5.98 3.43 -16.57
CA ASN A 234 -6.03 4.73 -17.25
C ASN A 234 -7.34 5.52 -17.01
N SER A 235 -8.05 5.24 -15.91
CA SER A 235 -9.30 5.92 -15.56
C SER A 235 -9.07 7.07 -14.57
N VAL A 236 -9.98 8.03 -14.57
CA VAL A 236 -9.96 9.19 -13.67
C VAL A 236 -11.27 9.27 -12.91
N ILE A 237 -11.20 9.30 -11.58
CA ILE A 237 -12.32 9.61 -10.69
C ILE A 237 -12.18 11.07 -10.26
N PHE A 238 -13.13 11.93 -10.60
CA PHE A 238 -13.00 13.37 -10.33
C PHE A 238 -13.10 13.70 -8.83
N PRO A 239 -12.65 14.89 -8.41
CA PRO A 239 -12.76 15.32 -7.01
C PRO A 239 -14.19 15.22 -6.48
N ALA A 240 -14.32 14.84 -5.21
CA ALA A 240 -15.60 14.68 -4.50
C ALA A 240 -16.62 13.74 -5.17
N VAL A 241 -16.20 12.87 -6.09
CA VAL A 241 -17.05 11.83 -6.67
C VAL A 241 -17.18 10.67 -5.70
N VAL A 242 -18.41 10.16 -5.56
CA VAL A 242 -18.68 8.87 -4.92
C VAL A 242 -18.86 7.82 -6.01
N ALA A 243 -17.84 6.99 -6.22
CA ALA A 243 -17.90 5.87 -7.15
C ALA A 243 -18.57 4.66 -6.50
N GLY A 244 -19.64 4.17 -7.13
CA GLY A 244 -20.40 3.01 -6.66
C GLY A 244 -19.64 1.67 -6.82
N PRO A 245 -20.18 0.59 -6.24
CA PRO A 245 -19.64 -0.75 -6.44
C PRO A 245 -19.85 -1.22 -7.88
N GLY A 246 -19.06 -2.21 -8.28
CA GLY A 246 -19.12 -2.79 -9.62
C GLY A 246 -17.96 -2.32 -10.48
N PHE A 247 -18.08 -2.57 -11.77
CA PHE A 247 -16.98 -2.40 -12.72
C PHE A 247 -17.08 -1.10 -13.52
N ILE A 248 -16.01 -0.32 -13.48
CA ILE A 248 -15.75 0.86 -14.29
C ILE A 248 -14.69 0.47 -15.34
N PRO A 249 -15.00 0.50 -16.65
CA PRO A 249 -14.06 0.13 -17.71
C PRO A 249 -12.82 1.01 -17.77
N GLN A 250 -11.74 0.49 -18.35
CA GLN A 250 -10.50 1.25 -18.59
C GLN A 250 -10.75 2.54 -19.41
N GLY A 251 -9.95 3.57 -19.15
CA GLY A 251 -10.06 4.87 -19.83
C GLY A 251 -11.28 5.71 -19.40
N SER A 252 -12.01 5.31 -18.36
CA SER A 252 -13.22 6.01 -17.93
C SER A 252 -12.93 7.33 -17.23
N LYS A 253 -13.79 8.34 -17.43
CA LYS A 253 -13.77 9.60 -16.68
C LYS A 253 -15.05 9.73 -15.86
N ILE A 254 -14.97 9.42 -14.57
CA ILE A 254 -16.15 9.43 -13.68
C ILE A 254 -16.26 10.80 -13.03
N LYS A 255 -17.36 11.49 -13.34
CA LYS A 255 -17.66 12.85 -12.87
C LYS A 255 -18.97 12.85 -12.07
N ASN A 256 -19.12 13.82 -11.18
CA ASN A 256 -20.43 14.10 -10.59
C ASN A 256 -21.37 14.61 -11.68
N LYS A 257 -22.62 14.14 -11.67
CA LYS A 257 -23.66 14.56 -12.64
C LYS A 257 -24.06 16.03 -12.50
N ARG A 258 -23.61 16.70 -11.44
CA ARG A 258 -23.77 18.14 -11.22
C ARG A 258 -22.37 18.75 -11.24
N GLY A 259 -21.97 19.26 -12.40
CA GLY A 259 -20.78 20.10 -12.50
C GLY A 259 -21.06 21.44 -11.83
N PHE A 260 -20.08 21.96 -11.10
CA PHE A 260 -19.90 23.40 -10.95
C PHE A 260 -18.95 23.84 -12.05
#